data_AF-A0A6B2GXC0-F1
#
_entry.id   AF-A0A6B2GXC0-F1
#
_cell.length_a   1.000
_cell.length_b   1.000
_cell.length_c   1.000
_cell.angle_alpha   90.00
_cell.angle_beta   90.00
_cell.angle_gamma   90.00
#
_symmetry.space_group_name_H-M   'P 1'
#
loop_
_entity.id
_entity.type
_entity.pdbx_description
1 polymer ?
#
loop_
_entity_poly.entity_id
_entity_poly.type
_entity_poly.pdbx_seq_one_letter_code
_entity_poly.pdbx_strand_id
1 'polypeptide(L)'
;MKQGMSPGKLSATIAVGSVVGIIPAIGVATLLSTAVAARFRLNIAATVLIVYLMQPLQILLAIPFIKLGIYWFGMSELRMSFEEMIAMFREDWLHALKELWVANLAGISAWALLAIPAGVLLYLVMLPVFKRVLPTGTIVPEVSPEV
;
A
#
# COMPACT_ATOMS: atom_id res chain seq x y z
N MET A 1 -23.65 21.06 -2.88
CA MET A 1 -22.26 21.08 -2.36
C MET A 1 -21.44 19.99 -3.05
N LYS A 2 -20.65 20.31 -4.07
CA LYS A 2 -19.61 19.39 -4.56
C LYS A 2 -18.27 19.85 -3.98
N GLN A 3 -18.03 19.55 -2.71
CA GLN A 3 -16.71 19.78 -2.11
C GLN A 3 -15.76 18.68 -2.59
N GLY A 4 -14.93 19.00 -3.58
CA GLY A 4 -13.80 18.15 -3.96
C GLY A 4 -12.81 18.03 -2.79
N MET A 5 -12.03 16.95 -2.78
CA MET A 5 -10.95 16.79 -1.80
C MET A 5 -9.89 17.88 -2.00
N SER A 6 -9.37 18.43 -0.90
CA SER A 6 -8.21 19.34 -0.98
C SER A 6 -6.99 18.61 -1.56
N PRO A 7 -6.06 19.32 -2.23
CA PRO A 7 -4.86 18.70 -2.81
C PRO A 7 -4.09 17.84 -1.81
N GLY A 8 -3.93 18.32 -0.56
CA GLY A 8 -3.23 17.57 0.49
C GLY A 8 -3.93 16.27 0.90
N LYS A 9 -5.27 16.26 0.96
CA LYS A 9 -6.02 15.02 1.24
C LYS A 9 -5.90 14.04 0.08
N LEU A 10 -5.91 14.52 -1.16
CA LEU A 10 -5.76 13.66 -2.34
C LEU A 10 -4.36 13.05 -2.42
N SER A 11 -3.31 13.83 -2.17
CA SER A 11 -1.94 13.31 -2.06
C SER A 11 -1.82 12.26 -0.97
N ALA A 12 -2.42 12.49 0.20
CA ALA A 12 -2.41 11.51 1.29
C ALA A 12 -3.16 10.23 0.92
N THR A 13 -4.31 10.33 0.25
CA THR A 13 -5.06 9.17 -0.26
C THR A 13 -4.25 8.35 -1.24
N ILE A 14 -3.57 8.98 -2.20
CA ILE A 14 -2.70 8.28 -3.14
C ILE A 14 -1.53 7.63 -2.41
N ALA A 15 -0.83 8.37 -1.55
CA ALA A 15 0.33 7.87 -0.83
C ALA A 15 -0.01 6.65 0.05
N VAL A 16 -1.03 6.78 0.89
CA VAL A 16 -1.46 5.73 1.80
C VAL A 16 -2.05 4.56 1.02
N GLY A 17 -2.96 4.82 0.08
CA GLY A 17 -3.59 3.77 -0.72
C GLY A 17 -2.58 2.97 -1.54
N SER A 18 -1.56 3.62 -2.09
CA SER A 18 -0.49 2.94 -2.83
C SER A 18 0.38 2.07 -1.95
N VAL A 19 0.92 2.62 -0.85
CA VAL A 19 1.80 1.85 0.05
C VAL A 19 1.07 0.66 0.65
N VAL A 20 -0.17 0.87 1.10
CA VAL A 20 -1.02 -0.20 1.63
C VAL A 20 -1.38 -1.21 0.55
N GLY A 21 -1.74 -0.75 -0.65
CA GLY A 21 -2.17 -1.62 -1.74
C GLY A 21 -1.07 -2.53 -2.27
N ILE A 22 0.21 -2.21 -2.05
CA ILE A 22 1.35 -3.06 -2.44
C ILE A 22 1.87 -3.96 -1.30
N ILE A 23 1.22 -3.99 -0.13
CA ILE A 23 1.67 -4.85 0.97
C ILE A 23 1.70 -6.33 0.52
N PRO A 24 2.83 -7.05 0.68
CA PRO A 24 2.93 -8.44 0.25
C PRO A 24 2.26 -9.42 1.24
N ALA A 25 1.08 -9.07 1.76
CA ALA A 25 0.36 -9.84 2.76
C ALA A 25 -0.79 -10.63 2.13
N ILE A 26 -0.67 -11.95 2.08
CA ILE A 26 -1.79 -12.82 1.69
C ILE A 26 -2.70 -12.97 2.93
N GLY A 27 -3.95 -12.52 2.84
CA GLY A 27 -4.96 -12.64 3.91
C GLY A 27 -5.01 -11.50 4.94
N VAL A 28 -3.90 -10.83 5.24
CA VAL A 28 -3.85 -9.73 6.25
C VAL A 28 -4.00 -8.32 5.63
N ALA A 29 -3.78 -8.19 4.32
CA ALA A 29 -3.86 -6.91 3.59
C ALA A 29 -5.20 -6.19 3.76
N THR A 30 -6.32 -6.92 3.79
CA THR A 30 -7.67 -6.35 3.90
C THR A 30 -7.91 -5.70 5.27
N LEU A 31 -7.42 -6.32 6.35
CA LEU A 31 -7.60 -5.79 7.70
C LEU A 31 -6.73 -4.54 7.92
N LEU A 32 -5.46 -4.61 7.50
CA LEU A 32 -4.52 -3.49 7.62
C LEU A 32 -4.96 -2.30 6.77
N SER A 33 -5.42 -2.54 5.55
CA SER A 33 -5.90 -1.47 4.67
C SER A 33 -7.15 -0.78 5.22
N THR A 34 -8.09 -1.55 5.76
CA THR A 34 -9.31 -1.02 6.40
C THR A 34 -8.98 -0.18 7.64
N ALA A 35 -8.10 -0.68 8.51
CA ALA A 35 -7.68 0.02 9.73
C ALA A 35 -6.94 1.33 9.42
N VAL A 36 -6.04 1.32 8.43
CA VAL A 36 -5.30 2.50 8.00
C VAL A 36 -6.25 3.54 7.38
N ALA A 37 -7.16 3.14 6.48
CA ALA A 37 -8.14 4.05 5.90
C ALA A 37 -9.01 4.74 6.97
N ALA A 38 -9.47 3.98 7.97
CA ALA A 38 -10.25 4.52 9.08
C ALA A 38 -9.43 5.50 9.94
N ARG A 39 -8.16 5.19 10.23
CA ARG A 39 -7.31 5.99 11.12
C ARG A 39 -6.93 7.37 10.55
N PHE A 40 -6.80 7.49 9.24
CA PHE A 40 -6.41 8.73 8.57
C PHE A 40 -7.59 9.63 8.16
N ARG A 41 -8.84 9.22 8.43
CA ARG A 41 -10.07 9.94 8.03
C ARG A 41 -10.08 10.34 6.54
N LEU A 42 -9.47 9.50 5.71
CA LEU A 42 -9.43 9.69 4.27
C LEU A 42 -10.78 9.30 3.67
N ASN A 43 -11.05 9.76 2.45
CA ASN A 43 -12.21 9.26 1.72
C ASN A 43 -12.04 7.75 1.49
N ILE A 44 -12.89 6.96 2.14
CA ILE A 44 -12.80 5.50 2.15
C ILE A 44 -12.91 4.96 0.72
N ALA A 45 -13.90 5.42 -0.06
CA ALA A 45 -14.10 4.97 -1.43
C ALA A 45 -12.89 5.26 -2.33
N ALA A 46 -12.33 6.47 -2.23
CA ALA A 46 -11.13 6.83 -2.99
C ALA A 46 -9.91 6.00 -2.55
N THR A 47 -9.74 5.77 -1.24
CA THR A 47 -8.62 4.99 -0.71
C THR A 47 -8.68 3.53 -1.17
N VAL A 48 -9.87 2.92 -1.07
CA VAL A 48 -10.12 1.55 -1.52
C VAL A 48 -9.90 1.42 -3.02
N LEU A 49 -10.33 2.40 -3.82
CA LEU A 49 -10.04 2.43 -5.26
C LEU A 49 -8.53 2.39 -5.54
N ILE A 50 -7.75 3.24 -4.88
CA ILE A 50 -6.28 3.23 -5.06
C ILE A 50 -5.69 1.88 -4.64
N VAL A 51 -6.13 1.31 -3.51
CA VAL A 51 -5.69 -0.03 -3.08
C VAL A 51 -5.93 -1.06 -4.18
N TYR A 52 -7.13 -1.12 -4.75
CA TYR A 52 -7.45 -2.06 -5.83
C TYR A 52 -6.61 -1.83 -7.10
N LEU A 53 -6.36 -0.58 -7.47
CA LEU A 53 -5.49 -0.24 -8.61
C LEU A 53 -4.05 -0.70 -8.41
N MET A 54 -3.62 -0.90 -7.16
CA MET A 54 -2.27 -1.30 -6.80
C MET A 54 -2.10 -2.81 -6.65
N GLN A 55 -3.19 -3.57 -6.66
CA GLN A 55 -3.16 -5.04 -6.59
C GLN A 55 -2.31 -5.70 -7.69
N PRO A 56 -2.29 -5.24 -8.96
CA PRO A 56 -1.36 -5.79 -9.95
C PRO A 56 0.10 -5.59 -9.55
N LEU A 57 0.42 -4.42 -8.99
CA LEU A 57 1.76 -4.11 -8.50
C LEU A 57 2.08 -4.90 -7.23
N GLN A 58 1.10 -5.17 -6.37
CA GLN A 58 1.23 -6.05 -5.21
C GLN A 58 1.73 -7.43 -5.65
N ILE A 59 1.09 -8.04 -6.65
CA ILE A 59 1.46 -9.36 -7.16
C ILE A 59 2.88 -9.33 -7.73
N LEU A 60 3.19 -8.30 -8.52
CA LEU A 60 4.52 -8.13 -9.13
C LEU A 60 5.63 -7.94 -8.09
N LEU A 61 5.36 -7.18 -7.02
CA LEU A 61 6.34 -6.83 -6.00
C LEU A 61 6.40 -7.82 -4.82
N ALA A 62 5.42 -8.72 -4.69
CA ALA A 62 5.39 -9.70 -3.62
C ALA A 62 6.66 -10.55 -3.58
N ILE A 63 7.06 -11.11 -4.72
CA ILE A 63 8.27 -11.94 -4.83
C ILE A 63 9.54 -11.12 -4.50
N PRO A 64 9.77 -9.92 -5.08
CA PRO A 64 10.87 -9.05 -4.68
C PRO A 64 10.94 -8.76 -3.18
N PHE A 65 9.82 -8.41 -2.54
CA PHE A 65 9.81 -8.13 -1.10
C PHE A 65 10.16 -9.36 -0.28
N ILE A 66 9.59 -10.53 -0.60
CA ILE A 66 9.88 -11.79 0.09
C ILE A 66 11.38 -12.11 -0.04
N LYS A 67 11.95 -12.03 -1.25
CA LYS A 67 13.39 -12.25 -1.47
C LYS A 67 14.25 -11.28 -0.69
N LEU A 68 13.87 -10.01 -0.62
CA LEU A 68 14.59 -8.99 0.13
C LEU A 68 14.55 -9.25 1.63
N GLY A 69 13.39 -9.62 2.17
CA GLY A 69 13.25 -10.01 3.58
C GLY A 69 14.08 -11.24 3.92
N ILE A 70 14.00 -12.29 3.10
CA ILE A 70 14.82 -13.50 3.23
C ILE A 70 16.32 -13.16 3.25
N TYR A 71 16.74 -12.25 2.38
CA TYR A 71 18.12 -11.78 2.34
C TYR A 71 18.51 -11.04 3.62
N TRP A 72 17.68 -10.14 4.14
CA TRP A 72 17.97 -9.38 5.36
C TRP A 72 18.09 -10.23 6.63
N PHE A 73 17.28 -11.28 6.77
CA PHE A 73 17.37 -12.19 7.93
C PHE A 73 18.28 -13.39 7.71
N GLY A 74 18.90 -13.52 6.54
CA GLY A 74 19.81 -14.64 6.25
C GLY A 74 19.13 -16.01 6.18
N MET A 75 17.85 -16.08 5.80
CA MET A 75 17.07 -17.32 5.75
C MET A 75 17.41 -18.17 4.51
N SER A 76 18.59 -18.79 4.52
CA SER A 76 19.12 -19.57 3.39
C SER A 76 18.23 -20.75 3.00
N GLU A 77 17.60 -21.38 3.99
CA GLU A 77 16.67 -22.51 3.88
C GLU A 77 15.39 -22.17 3.09
N LEU A 78 15.00 -20.89 3.06
CA LEU A 78 13.83 -20.42 2.32
C LEU A 78 14.15 -20.07 0.85
N ARG A 79 15.40 -20.21 0.41
CA ARG A 79 15.81 -19.98 -0.98
C ARG A 79 15.52 -21.21 -1.85
N MET A 80 14.27 -21.61 -1.90
CA MET A 80 13.83 -22.75 -2.70
C MET A 80 13.49 -22.33 -4.14
N SER A 81 13.81 -23.21 -5.08
CA SER A 81 13.26 -23.22 -6.43
C SER A 81 11.76 -23.58 -6.42
N PHE A 82 11.11 -23.34 -7.54
CA PHE A 82 9.68 -23.68 -7.71
C PHE A 82 9.43 -25.19 -7.61
N GLU A 83 10.37 -26.00 -8.10
CA GLU A 83 10.29 -27.47 -8.06
C GLU A 83 10.40 -28.00 -6.64
N GLU A 84 11.35 -27.50 -5.85
CA GLU A 84 11.51 -27.83 -4.43
C GLU A 84 10.26 -27.44 -3.62
N MET A 85 9.66 -26.28 -3.94
CA MET A 85 8.40 -25.87 -3.30
C MET A 85 7.26 -26.84 -3.60
N ILE A 86 7.10 -27.29 -4.86
CA ILE A 86 6.09 -28.29 -5.22
C ILE A 86 6.35 -29.62 -4.52
N ALA A 87 7.61 -30.05 -4.43
CA ALA A 87 7.98 -31.28 -3.74
C ALA A 87 7.62 -31.21 -2.25
N MET A 88 7.98 -30.12 -1.57
CA MET A 88 7.65 -29.88 -0.16
C MET A 88 6.12 -29.90 0.08
N PHE A 89 5.33 -29.28 -0.81
CA PHE A 89 3.87 -29.30 -0.71
C PHE A 89 3.26 -30.69 -0.87
N ARG A 90 3.86 -31.57 -1.69
CA ARG A 90 3.40 -32.95 -1.90
C ARG A 90 3.75 -33.86 -0.74
N GLU A 91 4.88 -33.62 -0.08
CA GLU A 91 5.37 -34.42 1.04
C GLU A 91 4.69 -34.02 2.36
N ASP A 92 4.72 -32.73 2.70
CA ASP A 92 4.10 -32.19 3.90
C ASP A 92 3.54 -30.79 3.64
N TRP A 93 2.26 -30.75 3.29
CA TRP A 93 1.56 -29.50 2.99
C TRP A 93 1.47 -28.55 4.21
N LEU A 94 1.47 -29.06 5.44
CA LEU A 94 1.42 -28.23 6.66
C LEU A 94 2.76 -27.55 6.89
N HIS A 95 3.85 -28.30 6.75
CA HIS A 95 5.20 -27.75 6.81
C HIS A 95 5.42 -26.71 5.71
N ALA A 96 5.02 -27.01 4.47
CA ALA A 96 5.11 -26.08 3.35
C ALA A 96 4.35 -24.77 3.61
N LEU A 97 3.15 -24.85 4.18
CA LEU A 97 2.36 -23.68 4.55
C LEU A 97 3.06 -22.83 5.63
N LYS A 98 3.69 -23.48 6.62
CA LYS A 98 4.45 -22.79 7.66
C LYS A 98 5.64 -22.02 7.08
N GLU A 99 6.44 -22.66 6.21
CA GLU A 99 7.57 -22.01 5.56
C GLU A 99 7.12 -20.85 4.65
N LEU A 100 6.01 -21.03 3.93
CA LEU A 100 5.41 -19.96 3.12
C LEU A 100 4.97 -18.77 3.99
N TRP A 101 4.43 -19.04 5.19
CA TRP A 101 4.05 -17.99 6.14
C TRP A 101 5.27 -17.22 6.67
N VAL A 102 6.35 -17.91 7.02
CA VAL A 102 7.61 -17.28 7.46
C VAL A 102 8.20 -16.41 6.34
N ALA A 103 8.25 -16.93 5.11
CA ALA A 103 8.68 -16.16 3.95
C ALA A 103 7.80 -14.91 3.71
N ASN A 104 6.49 -15.03 3.91
CA ASN A 104 5.56 -13.91 3.80
C ASN A 104 5.83 -12.83 4.85
N LEU A 105 6.07 -13.22 6.12
CA LEU A 105 6.45 -12.29 7.20
C LEU A 105 7.77 -11.57 6.89
N ALA A 106 8.74 -12.28 6.31
CA ALA A 106 9.98 -11.66 5.84
C ALA A 106 9.67 -10.57 4.80
N GLY A 107 8.82 -10.87 3.82
CA GLY A 107 8.37 -9.89 2.83
C GLY A 107 7.64 -8.69 3.44
N ILE A 108 6.75 -8.92 4.41
CA ILE A 108 6.03 -7.85 5.11
C ILE A 108 7.00 -6.94 5.86
N SER A 109 8.02 -7.49 6.52
CA SER A 109 9.01 -6.67 7.22
C SER A 109 9.85 -5.83 6.24
N ALA A 110 10.19 -6.40 5.08
CA ALA A 110 10.87 -5.68 4.01
C ALA A 110 10.05 -4.52 3.48
N TRP A 111 8.77 -4.78 3.20
CA TRP A 111 7.80 -3.75 2.86
C TRP A 111 7.68 -2.70 3.98
N ALA A 112 7.55 -3.09 5.25
CA ALA A 112 7.31 -2.16 6.35
C ALA A 112 8.44 -1.14 6.51
N LEU A 113 9.69 -1.57 6.31
CA LEU A 113 10.86 -0.68 6.34
C LEU A 113 10.84 0.33 5.18
N LEU A 114 10.41 -0.11 3.99
CA LEU A 114 10.38 0.72 2.78
C LEU A 114 9.08 1.54 2.62
N ALA A 115 8.01 1.14 3.30
CA ALA A 115 6.67 1.71 3.20
C ALA A 115 6.63 3.18 3.62
N ILE A 116 7.29 3.52 4.74
CA ILE A 116 7.32 4.89 5.26
C ILE A 116 8.04 5.85 4.30
N PRO A 117 9.31 5.61 3.90
CA PRO A 117 9.99 6.52 2.97
C PRO A 117 9.29 6.59 1.61
N ALA A 118 8.77 5.47 1.09
CA ALA A 118 8.01 5.44 -0.15
C ALA A 118 6.72 6.28 -0.05
N GLY A 119 5.98 6.15 1.04
CA GLY A 119 4.75 6.91 1.28
C GLY A 119 5.00 8.41 1.42
N VAL A 120 6.03 8.81 2.16
CA VAL A 120 6.42 10.22 2.29
C VAL A 120 6.84 10.79 0.94
N LEU A 121 7.67 10.08 0.20
CA LEU A 121 8.11 10.50 -1.13
C LEU A 121 6.91 10.67 -2.08
N LEU A 122 6.01 9.68 -2.12
CA LEU A 122 4.83 9.73 -2.98
C LEU A 122 3.91 10.90 -2.60
N TYR A 123 3.70 11.16 -1.31
CA TYR A 123 2.95 12.33 -0.85
C TYR A 123 3.57 13.63 -1.35
N LEU A 124 4.89 13.81 -1.15
CA LEU A 124 5.61 15.02 -1.52
C LEU A 124 5.62 15.25 -3.03
N VAL A 125 5.70 14.19 -3.84
CA VAL A 125 5.67 14.26 -5.31
C VAL A 125 4.25 14.58 -5.81
N MET A 126 3.22 14.00 -5.21
CA MET A 126 1.83 14.21 -5.65
C MET A 126 1.25 15.57 -5.22
N LEU A 127 1.72 16.14 -4.10
CA LEU A 127 1.24 17.43 -3.61
C LEU A 127 1.36 18.59 -4.62
N PRO A 128 2.52 18.85 -5.24
CA PRO A 128 2.64 19.91 -6.25
C PRO A 128 1.84 19.60 -7.52
N VAL A 129 1.70 18.33 -7.89
CA VAL A 129 0.87 17.92 -9.04
C VAL A 129 -0.59 18.32 -8.80
N PHE A 130 -1.18 17.94 -7.67
CA PHE A 130 -2.57 18.29 -7.39
C PHE A 130 -2.78 19.77 -7.10
N LYS A 131 -1.81 20.47 -6.53
CA LYS A 131 -1.87 21.94 -6.38
C LYS A 131 -1.91 22.68 -7.72
N ARG A 132 -1.31 22.11 -8.77
CA ARG A 132 -1.32 22.71 -10.13
C ARG A 132 -2.57 22.36 -10.92
N VAL A 133 -3.10 21.14 -10.74
CA VAL A 133 -4.21 20.62 -11.54
C VAL A 133 -5.58 20.96 -10.94
N LEU A 134 -5.70 21.06 -9.61
CA LEU A 134 -6.96 21.39 -8.97
C LEU A 134 -7.18 22.91 -8.95
N PRO A 135 -8.35 23.41 -9.39
CA PRO A 135 -8.67 24.82 -9.29
C PRO A 135 -8.61 25.29 -7.83
N THR A 136 -7.84 26.35 -7.56
CA THR A 136 -7.99 27.09 -6.31
C THR A 136 -9.40 27.63 -6.29
N GLY A 137 -10.27 27.10 -5.45
CA GLY A 137 -11.65 27.57 -5.33
C GLY A 137 -11.63 29.07 -5.14
N THR A 138 -12.10 29.81 -6.15
CA THR A 138 -12.34 31.24 -6.04
C THR A 138 -13.40 31.41 -4.97
N ILE A 139 -12.98 31.88 -3.80
CA ILE A 139 -13.90 32.39 -2.79
C ILE A 139 -14.52 33.62 -3.47
N VAL A 140 -15.73 33.47 -4.02
CA VAL A 140 -16.52 34.63 -4.44
C VAL A 140 -16.81 35.40 -3.15
N PRO A 141 -16.35 36.65 -3.01
CA PRO A 141 -16.68 37.44 -1.84
C PRO A 141 -18.21 37.56 -1.81
N GLU A 142 -18.80 37.17 -0.69
CA GLU A 142 -20.22 37.36 -0.43
C GLU A 142 -20.46 38.87 -0.45
N VAL A 143 -21.05 39.36 -1.54
CA VAL A 143 -21.47 40.75 -1.65
C VAL A 143 -22.61 40.92 -0.66
N SER A 144 -22.30 41.49 0.50
CA SER A 144 -23.29 41.94 1.46
C SER A 144 -24.18 42.98 0.77
N PRO A 145 -25.50 42.80 0.70
CA PRO A 145 -26.37 43.86 0.26
C PRO A 145 -26.36 44.93 1.34
N GLU A 146 -25.79 46.10 1.02
CA GLU A 146 -25.94 47.32 1.80
C GLU A 146 -27.44 47.59 2.01
N VAL A 147 -27.83 47.73 3.27
CA VAL A 147 -29.14 48.23 3.71
C VAL A 147 -28.92 49.59 4.36
#